data_AF-A0A345VKM5-F1
#
_entry.id   AF-A0A345VKM5-F1
#
_cell.length_a   1.000
_cell.length_b   1.000
_cell.length_c   1.000
_cell.angle_alpha   90.00
_cell.angle_beta   90.00
_cell.angle_gamma   90.00
#
_symmetry.space_group_name_H-M   'P 1'
#
loop_
_entity.id
_entity.type
_entity.pdbx_description
1 polymer ?
#
loop_
_entity_poly.entity_id
_entity_poly.type
_entity_poly.pdbx_seq_one_letter_code
_entity_poly.pdbx_strand_id
1 'polypeptide(L)'
;MSNTIKEVKEETGFDVEAKRLVAVHDKRKNNQANTALRVIKHFVLCHYISGSFQANSETLDAKYFELHQLPELSQNKTTEKQIRLCYEAYKAKYWETVFD
;
A
#
# COMPACT_ATOMS: atom_id res chain seq x y z
N MET A 1 -10.07 1.62 -15.43
CA MET A 1 -9.57 0.99 -14.19
C MET A 1 -9.53 2.03 -13.08
N SER A 2 -9.73 1.63 -11.82
CA SER A 2 -9.54 2.55 -10.68
C SER A 2 -8.06 2.86 -10.48
N ASN A 3 -7.75 3.96 -9.79
CA ASN A 3 -6.36 4.43 -9.63
C ASN A 3 -5.45 3.35 -9.02
N THR A 4 -5.85 2.73 -7.91
CA THR A 4 -5.05 1.66 -7.27
C THR A 4 -4.74 0.51 -8.22
N ILE A 5 -5.70 0.05 -9.02
CA ILE A 5 -5.48 -1.07 -9.94
C ILE A 5 -4.52 -0.65 -11.06
N LYS A 6 -4.64 0.58 -11.56
CA LYS A 6 -3.73 1.16 -12.56
C LYS A 6 -2.29 1.23 -12.03
N GLU A 7 -2.09 1.83 -10.86
CA GLU A 7 -0.76 1.99 -10.26
C GLU A 7 -0.09 0.63 -9.99
N VAL A 8 -0.83 -0.35 -9.45
CA VAL A 8 -0.27 -1.71 -9.27
C VAL A 8 0.14 -2.32 -10.61
N LYS A 9 -0.67 -2.17 -11.66
CA LYS A 9 -0.33 -2.70 -12.98
C LYS A 9 0.92 -2.02 -13.58
N GLU A 10 1.03 -0.70 -13.45
CA GLU A 10 2.16 0.08 -13.98
C GLU A 10 3.45 -0.19 -13.21
N GLU A 11 3.41 -0.20 -11.88
CA GLU A 11 4.61 -0.40 -11.05
C GLU A 11 5.07 -1.86 -11.02
N THR A 12 4.14 -2.83 -11.06
CA THR A 12 4.48 -4.25 -10.80
C THR A 12 4.15 -5.21 -11.94
N GLY A 13 3.37 -4.80 -12.94
CA GLY A 13 2.86 -5.70 -13.98
C GLY A 13 1.72 -6.63 -13.53
N PHE A 14 1.33 -6.59 -12.26
CA PHE A 14 0.30 -7.47 -11.70
C PHE A 14 -1.12 -7.00 -12.02
N ASP A 15 -1.98 -7.97 -12.32
CA ASP A 15 -3.42 -7.78 -12.35
C ASP A 15 -4.00 -8.08 -10.98
N VAL A 16 -4.76 -7.13 -10.44
CA VAL A 16 -5.31 -7.23 -9.08
C VAL A 16 -6.77 -6.80 -9.04
N GLU A 17 -7.48 -7.30 -8.03
CA GLU A 17 -8.82 -6.85 -7.68
C GLU A 17 -8.79 -6.08 -6.35
N ALA A 18 -9.29 -4.85 -6.33
CA ALA A 18 -9.43 -4.09 -5.09
C ALA A 18 -10.57 -4.69 -4.25
N LYS A 19 -10.26 -5.10 -3.01
CA LYS A 19 -11.21 -5.82 -2.13
C LYS A 19 -11.76 -4.99 -0.98
N ARG A 20 -10.92 -4.15 -0.37
CA ARG A 20 -11.25 -3.48 0.89
C ARG A 20 -10.45 -2.20 1.06
N LEU A 21 -11.11 -1.12 1.47
CA LEU A 21 -10.43 0.06 1.98
C LEU A 21 -9.99 -0.23 3.41
N VAL A 22 -8.68 -0.21 3.66
CA VAL A 22 -8.10 -0.48 4.98
C VAL A 22 -8.12 0.78 5.82
N ALA A 23 -7.62 1.88 5.24
CA ALA A 23 -7.47 3.13 5.95
C ALA A 23 -7.47 4.35 5.02
N VAL A 24 -7.85 5.49 5.59
CA VAL A 24 -7.73 6.83 5.00
C VAL A 24 -6.97 7.72 5.98
N HIS A 25 -5.68 7.95 5.75
CA HIS A 25 -4.81 8.63 6.71
C HIS A 25 -4.34 9.99 6.21
N ASP A 26 -4.37 11.00 7.07
CA ASP A 26 -3.58 12.21 6.89
C ASP A 26 -2.09 11.86 7.05
N LYS A 27 -1.31 12.05 5.98
CA LYS A 27 0.14 11.83 5.98
C LYS A 27 0.84 12.58 7.11
N ARG A 28 0.42 13.81 7.44
CA ARG A 28 1.08 14.61 8.48
C ARG A 28 0.94 14.02 9.87
N LYS A 29 -0.17 13.31 10.13
CA LYS A 29 -0.40 12.64 11.42
C LYS A 29 0.34 11.30 11.51
N ASN A 30 0.52 10.63 10.37
CA ASN A 30 0.91 9.23 10.31
C ASN A 30 2.31 8.95 9.75
N ASN A 31 3.02 9.96 9.26
CA ASN A 31 4.38 9.85 8.71
C ASN A 31 5.28 10.97 9.28
N GLN A 32 6.60 10.72 9.33
CA GLN A 32 7.57 11.63 9.97
C GLN A 32 7.80 12.97 9.23
N ALA A 33 7.27 13.13 8.01
CA ALA A 33 7.60 14.29 7.17
C ALA A 33 6.50 15.34 7.09
N ASN A 34 6.92 16.58 7.36
CA ASN A 34 6.16 17.79 7.06
C ASN A 34 6.30 18.12 5.57
N THR A 35 5.28 17.82 4.77
CA THR A 35 5.13 18.39 3.43
C THR A 35 4.31 19.67 3.48
N ALA A 36 4.67 20.67 2.68
CA ALA A 36 3.87 21.90 2.54
C ALA A 36 2.42 21.61 2.10
N LEU A 37 2.25 20.57 1.29
CA LEU A 37 0.95 20.05 0.88
C LEU A 37 0.37 19.10 1.92
N ARG A 38 -0.96 19.13 2.08
CA ARG A 38 -1.71 18.09 2.79
C ARG A 38 -1.95 16.92 1.86
N VAL A 39 -1.69 15.71 2.35
CA VAL A 39 -1.82 14.47 1.56
C VAL A 39 -2.67 13.49 2.34
N ILE A 40 -3.74 13.00 1.71
CA ILE A 40 -4.57 11.93 2.23
C ILE A 40 -4.18 10.63 1.55
N LYS A 41 -3.86 9.62 2.35
CA LYS A 41 -3.37 8.32 1.90
C LYS A 41 -4.47 7.28 2.04
N HIS A 42 -4.87 6.71 0.91
CA HIS A 42 -5.82 5.62 0.86
C HIS A 42 -5.04 4.30 0.79
N PHE A 43 -5.22 3.44 1.79
CA PHE A 43 -4.67 2.09 1.78
C PHE A 43 -5.75 1.11 1.34
N VAL A 44 -5.55 0.45 0.22
CA VAL A 44 -6.52 -0.47 -0.38
C VAL A 44 -5.92 -1.87 -0.43
N LEU A 45 -6.56 -2.81 0.27
CA LEU A 45 -6.20 -4.23 0.20
C LEU A 45 -6.67 -4.79 -1.14
N CYS A 46 -5.75 -5.40 -1.86
CA CYS A 46 -5.99 -5.98 -3.18
C CYS A 46 -5.73 -7.49 -3.15
N HIS A 47 -6.46 -8.22 -3.99
CA HIS A 47 -6.22 -9.63 -4.27
C HIS A 47 -5.45 -9.77 -5.58
N TYR A 48 -4.35 -10.52 -5.55
CA TYR A 48 -3.58 -10.85 -6.74
C TYR A 48 -4.35 -11.84 -7.62
N ILE A 49 -4.42 -11.56 -8.93
CA ILE A 49 -5.04 -12.46 -9.92
C ILE A 49 -3.96 -13.11 -10.78
N SER A 50 -3.10 -12.31 -11.41
CA SER A 50 -2.12 -12.78 -12.38
C SER A 50 -1.00 -11.76 -12.62
N GLY A 51 -0.01 -12.16 -13.41
CA GLY A 51 1.07 -11.30 -13.88
C GLY A 51 2.41 -11.63 -13.24
N SER A 52 3.45 -11.03 -13.79
CA SER A 52 4.83 -11.20 -13.36
C SER A 52 5.53 -9.86 -13.40
N PHE A 53 6.46 -9.64 -12.48
CA PHE A 53 7.20 -8.39 -12.42
C PHE A 53 8.06 -8.19 -13.67
N GLN A 54 8.03 -6.96 -14.19
CA GLN A 54 8.96 -6.47 -15.20
C GLN A 54 9.43 -5.09 -14.77
N ALA A 55 10.76 -4.90 -14.70
CA ALA A 55 11.35 -3.62 -14.39
C ALA A 55 10.91 -2.56 -15.43
N ASN A 56 10.66 -1.36 -14.96
CA ASN A 56 10.16 -0.25 -15.77
C ASN A 56 10.80 1.07 -15.31
N SER A 57 10.36 2.19 -15.89
CA SER A 57 10.91 3.53 -15.59
C SER A 57 10.68 3.99 -14.15
N GLU A 58 9.75 3.38 -13.42
CA GLU A 58 9.35 3.77 -12.07
C GLU A 58 9.83 2.77 -11.00
N THR A 59 9.81 1.48 -11.32
CA THR A 59 10.11 0.39 -10.39
C THR A 59 11.16 -0.55 -10.96
N LEU A 60 12.28 -0.69 -10.24
CA LEU A 60 13.42 -1.51 -10.64
C LEU A 60 13.34 -2.96 -10.18
N ASP A 61 12.66 -3.23 -9.05
CA ASP A 61 12.52 -4.56 -8.46
C ASP A 61 11.22 -4.64 -7.63
N ALA A 62 10.64 -5.84 -7.51
CA ALA A 62 9.48 -6.12 -6.68
C ALA A 62 9.59 -7.51 -6.03
N LYS A 63 9.40 -7.55 -4.71
CA LYS A 63 9.54 -8.77 -3.90
C LYS A 63 8.46 -8.83 -2.83
N TYR A 64 8.12 -10.04 -2.41
CA TYR A 64 7.34 -10.29 -1.21
C TYR A 64 8.26 -10.34 0.00
N PHE A 65 7.81 -9.76 1.10
CA PHE A 65 8.56 -9.72 2.36
C PHE A 65 7.69 -10.23 3.49
N GLU A 66 8.29 -11.00 4.39
CA GLU A 66 7.67 -11.36 5.65
C GLU A 66 7.51 -10.13 6.54
N LEU A 67 6.42 -10.07 7.32
CA LEU A 67 6.12 -8.89 8.16
C LEU A 67 7.19 -8.60 9.23
N HIS A 68 8.00 -9.60 9.59
CA HIS A 68 9.11 -9.48 10.55
C HIS A 68 10.47 -9.31 9.86
N GLN A 69 10.51 -9.28 8.53
CA GLN A 69 11.72 -9.12 7.70
C GLN A 69 11.48 -8.06 6.63
N LEU A 70 10.90 -6.92 7.04
CA LEU A 70 10.67 -5.81 6.14
C LEU A 70 12.00 -5.22 5.67
N PRO A 71 12.09 -4.78 4.41
CA PRO A 71 13.26 -4.07 3.92
C PRO A 71 13.33 -2.68 4.54
N GLU A 72 14.37 -1.93 4.21
CA GLU A 72 14.38 -0.49 4.52
C GLU A 72 13.18 0.19 3.85
N LEU A 73 12.36 0.86 4.67
CA LEU A 73 11.14 1.50 4.21
C LEU A 73 11.37 2.98 3.92
N SER A 74 10.84 3.45 2.80
CA SER A 74 10.65 4.88 2.58
C SER A 74 9.59 5.42 3.53
N GLN A 75 10.02 5.92 4.70
CA GLN A 75 9.13 6.39 5.78
C GLN A 75 8.19 7.53 5.35
N ASN A 76 8.49 8.21 4.24
CA ASN A 76 7.63 9.23 3.64
C ASN A 76 6.47 8.64 2.84
N LYS A 77 6.63 7.44 2.29
CA LYS A 77 5.61 6.71 1.53
C LYS A 77 4.78 5.83 2.43
N THR A 78 5.38 4.95 3.23
CA THR A 78 4.66 3.99 4.08
C THR A 78 5.48 3.65 5.33
N THR A 79 4.83 3.64 6.50
CA THR A 79 5.47 3.23 7.76
C THR A 79 5.19 1.77 8.08
N GLU A 80 6.02 1.16 8.92
CA GLU A 80 5.80 -0.21 9.41
C GLU A 80 4.43 -0.37 10.09
N LYS A 81 4.00 0.64 10.88
CA LYS A 81 2.67 0.62 11.53
C LYS A 81 1.53 0.52 10.51
N GLN A 82 1.64 1.24 9.39
CA GLN A 82 0.66 1.18 8.30
C GLN A 82 0.66 -0.19 7.60
N ILE A 83 1.84 -0.81 7.41
CA ILE A 83 1.95 -2.17 6.86
C ILE A 83 1.28 -3.18 7.80
N ARG A 84 1.55 -3.10 9.10
CA ARG A 84 0.93 -3.96 10.11
C ARG A 84 -0.60 -3.80 10.13
N LEU A 85 -1.11 -2.57 10.02
CA LEU A 85 -2.54 -2.30 9.90
C LEU A 85 -3.17 -2.99 8.68
N CYS A 86 -2.52 -2.91 7.51
CA CYS A 86 -2.97 -3.63 6.31
C CYS A 86 -2.98 -5.15 6.51
N TYR A 87 -2.01 -5.69 7.24
CA TYR A 87 -1.94 -7.12 7.54
C TYR A 87 -3.01 -7.58 8.54
N GLU A 88 -3.32 -6.78 9.56
CA GLU A 88 -4.45 -7.00 10.45
C GLU A 88 -5.77 -7.00 9.67
N ALA A 89 -5.96 -6.01 8.79
CA ALA A 89 -7.12 -5.94 7.91
C ALA A 89 -7.22 -7.14 6.98
N TYR A 90 -6.11 -7.69 6.48
CA TYR A 90 -6.10 -8.91 5.69
C TYR A 90 -6.60 -10.12 6.48
N LYS A 91 -6.20 -10.27 7.75
CA LYS A 91 -6.62 -11.38 8.62
C LYS A 91 -8.05 -11.26 9.13
N ALA A 92 -8.60 -10.07 9.16
CA ALA A 92 -9.91 -9.82 9.76
C ALA A 92 -11.06 -10.25 8.82
N LYS A 93 -12.00 -11.04 9.36
CA LYS A 93 -13.25 -11.39 8.64
C LYS A 93 -14.07 -10.13 8.34
N TYR A 94 -14.23 -9.27 9.34
CA TYR A 94 -14.85 -7.95 9.24
C TYR A 94 -13.81 -6.89 9.59
N TRP A 95 -13.83 -5.77 8.88
CA TRP A 95 -12.90 -4.68 9.10
C TRP A 95 -13.65 -3.37 9.06
N GLU A 96 -13.38 -2.52 10.05
CA GLU A 96 -13.81 -1.14 10.07
C GLU A 96 -12.66 -0.28 9.57
N THR A 97 -12.90 0.49 8.50
CA THR A 97 -11.89 1.36 7.91
C THR A 97 -11.41 2.37 8.94
N VAL A 98 -10.09 2.45 9.14
CA VAL A 98 -9.49 3.44 10.05
C VAL A 98 -9.28 4.76 9.32
N PHE A 99 -9.65 5.87 9.93
CA PHE A 99 -9.47 7.18 9.30
C PHE A 99 -9.18 8.30 10.30
N ASP A 100 -8.50 9.35 9.82
CA ASP A 100 -8.20 10.59 10.56
C ASP A 100 -8.04 11.83 9.66
#